data_AF-A0AAD1RMR9-F1
#
_entry.id   AF-A0AAD1RMR9-F1
#
_cell.length_a   1.000
_cell.length_b   1.000
_cell.length_c   1.000
_cell.angle_alpha   90.00
_cell.angle_beta   90.00
_cell.angle_gamma   90.00
#
_symmetry.space_group_name_H-M   'P 1'
#
loop_
_entity.id
_entity.type
_entity.pdbx_description
1 polymer ?
#
loop_
_entity_poly.entity_id
_entity_poly.type
_entity_poly.pdbx_seq_one_letter_code
_entity_poly.pdbx_strand_id
1 'polypeptide(L)'
;MPICDDVDVSCLADMTVGYVGADLYALCREAAMLAVLHYHQDCENDRISKVHFYEAFKKIRPSSARSSIGQVEFKPVYWEEIGGLDDLKVLLKQSIEWPLKYPDAFIRMGLTLPKGVLLYGPPGCAKTTLVKAVATSCHCSFLSVSGADLFSPYVGDSEKILAQVFRNARASTPAIVFLDEIDAIVGSRSSSGSGSGVQERILSVLLNELDGIGLKTTERRGTKVLLEGTGNCQDDKLEFEEVINNSVMIVAATNRPDVLDDALMRPGRLDKLLYVPPPDKKARLSILKICTAKIPLDPDVCLEFLAAETPLFSGADLCNLCKEAALLSLHMNGLQATSVKLEHFQKSLQCVKPSLTANDLKVYEKLSGYTVKG
;
A
#
# COMPACT_ATOMS: atom_id res chain seq x y z
N MET A 1 26.56 12.43 21.09
CA MET A 1 27.04 12.98 19.80
C MET A 1 26.75 14.46 19.80
N PRO A 2 27.70 15.33 19.45
CA PRO A 2 27.42 16.75 19.23
C PRO A 2 26.62 16.89 17.92
N ILE A 3 25.32 17.11 18.05
CA ILE A 3 24.40 17.27 16.93
C ILE A 3 24.23 18.77 16.68
N CYS A 4 24.20 19.19 15.41
CA CYS A 4 23.83 20.57 15.09
C CYS A 4 22.34 20.79 15.36
N ASP A 5 21.94 22.00 15.76
CA ASP A 5 20.53 22.36 15.94
C ASP A 5 19.71 22.21 14.64
N ASP A 6 20.39 22.12 13.50
CA ASP A 6 19.79 21.83 12.19
C ASP A 6 19.23 20.41 12.07
N VAL A 7 19.58 19.45 12.95
CA VAL A 7 19.19 18.04 12.79
C VAL A 7 17.90 17.72 13.54
N ASP A 8 16.82 17.54 12.79
CA ASP A 8 15.54 17.07 13.33
C ASP A 8 15.55 15.55 13.51
N VAL A 9 15.60 15.10 14.77
CA VAL A 9 15.59 13.68 15.12
C VAL A 9 14.28 13.00 14.72
N SER A 10 13.16 13.72 14.74
CA SER A 10 11.86 13.23 14.26
C SER A 10 11.89 12.89 12.77
N CYS A 11 12.47 13.76 11.94
CA CYS A 11 12.62 13.52 10.51
C CYS A 11 13.54 12.31 10.22
N LEU A 12 14.61 12.14 11.01
CA LEU A 12 15.46 10.96 10.91
C LEU A 12 14.71 9.69 11.32
N ALA A 13 13.87 9.75 12.36
CA ALA A 13 13.05 8.62 12.80
C ALA A 13 12.11 8.16 11.67
N ASP A 14 11.44 9.09 10.99
CA ASP A 14 10.58 8.80 9.83
C ASP A 14 11.33 8.13 8.67
N MET A 15 12.61 8.44 8.48
CA MET A 15 13.46 7.81 7.45
C MET A 15 14.01 6.44 7.86
N THR A 16 13.97 6.10 9.15
CA THR A 16 14.55 4.87 9.71
C THR A 16 13.53 3.77 9.97
N VAL A 17 12.37 3.81 9.31
CA VAL A 17 11.39 2.72 9.42
C VAL A 17 12.03 1.39 8.98
N GLY A 18 11.99 0.39 9.86
CA GLY A 18 12.55 -0.94 9.61
C GLY A 18 14.03 -1.11 9.98
N TYR A 19 14.69 -0.07 10.51
CA TYR A 19 16.03 -0.20 11.09
C TYR A 19 15.95 -0.83 12.49
N VAL A 20 16.81 -1.80 12.75
CA VAL A 20 16.99 -2.36 14.10
C VAL A 20 17.95 -1.47 14.89
N GLY A 21 17.96 -1.53 16.22
CA GLY A 21 18.89 -0.75 17.05
C GLY A 21 20.37 -0.89 16.64
N ALA A 22 20.77 -2.05 16.11
CA ALA A 22 22.10 -2.26 15.53
C ALA A 22 22.34 -1.46 14.24
N ASP A 23 21.33 -1.34 13.37
CA ASP A 23 21.40 -0.57 12.14
C ASP A 23 21.43 0.94 12.45
N LEU A 24 20.64 1.40 13.41
CA LEU A 24 20.66 2.78 13.89
C LEU A 24 22.00 3.13 14.53
N TYR A 25 22.56 2.21 15.32
CA TYR A 25 23.90 2.38 15.89
C TYR A 25 24.96 2.50 14.80
N ALA A 26 24.90 1.64 13.77
CA ALA A 26 25.79 1.73 12.62
C ALA A 26 25.62 3.05 11.87
N LEU A 27 24.38 3.51 11.68
CA LEU A 27 24.05 4.76 10.99
C LEU A 27 24.66 5.96 11.71
N CYS A 28 24.41 6.07 13.01
CA CYS A 28 24.97 7.13 13.85
C CYS A 28 26.51 7.09 13.84
N ARG A 29 27.11 5.89 13.90
CA ARG A 29 28.56 5.72 13.87
C ARG A 29 29.16 6.18 12.54
N GLU A 30 28.53 5.85 11.42
CA GLU A 30 28.98 6.28 10.09
C GLU A 30 28.82 7.79 9.90
N ALA A 31 27.70 8.37 10.34
CA ALA A 31 27.48 9.82 10.30
C ALA A 31 28.55 10.57 11.12
N ALA A 32 28.93 10.04 12.28
CA ALA A 32 30.02 10.60 13.08
C ALA A 32 31.39 10.44 12.41
N MET A 33 31.66 9.31 11.74
CA MET A 33 32.90 9.12 10.99
C MET A 33 33.00 10.12 9.81
N LEU A 34 31.90 10.33 9.08
CA LEU A 34 31.85 11.29 7.99
C LEU A 34 32.06 12.72 8.47
N ALA A 35 31.47 13.09 9.62
CA ALA A 35 31.72 14.40 10.23
C ALA A 35 33.21 14.61 10.55
N VAL A 36 33.89 13.59 11.11
CA VAL A 36 35.34 13.64 11.39
C VAL A 36 36.18 13.74 10.11
N LEU A 37 35.73 13.09 9.02
CA LEU A 37 36.40 13.15 7.72
C LEU A 37 36.28 14.55 7.10
N HIS A 38 35.09 15.15 7.16
CA HIS A 38 34.87 16.53 6.70
C HIS A 38 35.59 17.57 7.57
N TYR A 39 35.73 17.33 8.87
CA TYR A 39 36.51 18.19 9.77
C TYR A 39 37.99 18.30 9.36
N HIS A 40 38.59 17.25 8.79
CA HIS A 40 39.96 17.35 8.25
C HIS A 40 40.07 18.27 7.03
N GLN A 41 38.96 18.58 6.36
CA GLN A 41 38.91 19.45 5.18
C GLN A 41 38.49 20.89 5.55
N ASP A 42 37.54 21.05 6.48
CA ASP A 42 37.01 22.35 6.94
C ASP A 42 37.19 22.51 8.47
N CYS A 43 38.13 23.36 8.88
CA CYS A 43 38.63 23.48 10.27
C CYS A 43 37.65 24.00 11.35
N GLU A 44 36.37 24.25 11.07
CA GLU A 44 35.50 25.02 11.99
C GLU A 44 34.24 24.34 12.53
N ASN A 45 33.91 23.08 12.17
CA ASN A 45 32.66 22.47 12.66
C ASN A 45 32.81 21.04 13.20
N ASP A 46 32.82 20.91 14.53
CA ASP A 46 32.78 19.63 15.27
C ASP A 46 31.36 18.99 15.33
N ARG A 47 30.36 19.61 14.69
CA ARG A 47 28.95 19.21 14.81
C ARG A 47 28.50 18.37 13.64
N ILE A 48 27.75 17.31 13.93
CA ILE A 48 27.15 16.46 12.90
C ILE A 48 25.98 17.21 12.25
N SER A 49 26.11 17.51 10.95
CA SER A 49 25.05 18.10 10.11
C SER A 49 24.14 17.05 9.47
N LYS A 50 22.96 17.47 9.00
CA LYS A 50 21.99 16.67 8.23
C LYS A 50 22.64 15.98 7.01
N VAL A 51 23.61 16.63 6.36
CA VAL A 51 24.29 16.11 5.16
C VAL A 51 25.01 14.78 5.45
N HIS A 52 25.66 14.66 6.60
CA HIS A 52 26.39 13.43 6.96
C HIS A 52 25.44 12.26 7.20
N PHE A 53 24.24 12.51 7.74
CA PHE A 53 23.20 11.49 7.86
C PHE A 53 22.72 11.02 6.49
N TYR A 54 22.48 11.93 5.53
CA TYR A 54 22.08 11.55 4.16
C TYR A 54 23.15 10.73 3.44
N GLU A 55 24.43 10.99 3.68
CA GLU A 55 25.52 10.16 3.15
C GLU A 55 25.64 8.81 3.84
N ALA A 56 25.44 8.75 5.16
CA ALA A 56 25.40 7.51 5.91
C ALA A 56 24.26 6.59 5.43
N PHE A 57 23.08 7.16 5.14
CA PHE A 57 21.94 6.44 4.57
C PHE A 57 22.23 5.80 3.21
N LYS A 58 23.13 6.37 2.40
CA LYS A 58 23.54 5.75 1.12
C LYS A 58 24.33 4.46 1.32
N LYS A 59 25.09 4.36 2.42
CA LYS A 59 25.96 3.21 2.71
C LYS A 59 25.26 2.15 3.54
N ILE A 60 24.43 2.55 4.50
CA ILE A 60 23.83 1.65 5.46
C ILE A 60 22.40 1.36 5.03
N ARG A 61 22.17 0.11 4.63
CA ARG A 61 20.83 -0.43 4.39
C ARG A 61 20.36 -1.20 5.61
N PRO A 62 19.06 -1.10 5.97
CA PRO A 62 18.51 -1.80 7.12
C PRO A 62 18.67 -3.31 6.97
N SER A 63 18.93 -3.99 8.08
CA SER A 63 19.10 -5.44 8.09
C SER A 63 17.81 -6.16 7.69
N SER A 64 16.65 -5.58 8.01
CA SER A 64 15.31 -6.06 7.59
C SER A 64 15.10 -6.08 6.07
N ALA A 65 15.79 -5.20 5.34
CA ALA A 65 15.71 -5.11 3.87
C ALA A 65 16.73 -6.00 3.14
N ARG A 66 17.66 -6.67 3.85
CA ARG A 66 18.66 -7.55 3.21
C ARG A 66 18.16 -8.96 2.92
N SER A 67 17.13 -9.42 3.64
CA SER A 67 16.62 -10.80 3.55
C SER A 67 15.22 -10.92 2.96
N SER A 68 14.52 -9.80 2.73
CA SER A 68 13.12 -9.80 2.34
C SER A 68 12.94 -9.52 0.84
N ILE A 69 12.79 -10.59 0.07
CA ILE A 69 12.03 -10.53 -1.17
C ILE A 69 10.62 -10.00 -0.82
N GLY A 70 10.17 -8.95 -1.50
CA GLY A 70 8.83 -8.34 -1.30
C GLY A 70 8.80 -7.00 -0.55
N GLN A 71 9.94 -6.48 -0.03
CA GLN A 71 10.02 -5.06 0.33
C GLN A 71 10.31 -4.22 -0.90
N VAL A 72 9.27 -3.84 -1.64
CA VAL A 72 9.37 -2.78 -2.64
C VAL A 72 9.61 -1.47 -1.90
N GLU A 73 10.61 -0.71 -2.35
CA GLU A 73 10.95 0.64 -1.88
C GLU A 73 9.67 1.45 -1.60
N PHE A 74 9.44 1.75 -0.32
CA PHE A 74 8.32 2.56 0.08
C PHE A 74 8.60 4.01 -0.35
N LYS A 75 8.04 4.40 -1.50
CA LYS A 75 7.87 5.81 -1.81
C LYS A 75 6.67 6.29 -0.98
N PRO A 76 6.86 7.16 0.04
CA PRO A 76 5.75 7.69 0.82
C PRO A 76 4.82 8.45 -0.13
N VAL A 77 3.52 8.16 -0.05
CA VAL A 77 2.48 8.84 -0.81
C VAL A 77 1.54 9.48 0.20
N TYR A 78 1.28 10.76 0.04
CA TYR A 78 0.37 11.49 0.90
C TYR A 78 -1.05 11.54 0.29
N TRP A 79 -2.06 11.74 1.15
CA TRP A 79 -3.46 11.89 0.73
C TRP A 79 -3.69 13.05 -0.25
N GLU A 80 -2.78 14.03 -0.26
CA GLU A 80 -2.80 15.20 -1.14
C GLU A 80 -2.44 14.84 -2.59
N GLU A 81 -1.61 13.81 -2.79
CA GLU A 81 -1.23 13.32 -4.12
C GLU A 81 -2.33 12.47 -4.78
N ILE A 82 -3.43 12.21 -4.07
CA ILE A 82 -4.55 11.40 -4.57
C ILE A 82 -5.75 12.32 -4.79
N GLY A 83 -6.10 12.55 -6.06
CA GLY A 83 -7.24 13.38 -6.43
C GLY A 83 -8.59 12.67 -6.26
N GLY A 84 -9.51 13.31 -5.52
CA GLY A 84 -10.90 12.85 -5.36
C GLY A 84 -11.09 11.63 -4.46
N LEU A 85 -12.19 10.90 -4.66
CA LEU A 85 -12.58 9.68 -3.92
C LEU A 85 -12.73 9.91 -2.41
N ASP A 86 -13.30 11.05 -2.01
CA ASP A 86 -13.34 11.48 -0.61
C ASP A 86 -14.09 10.50 0.30
N ASP A 87 -15.22 9.96 -0.18
CA ASP A 87 -16.01 8.97 0.56
C ASP A 87 -15.19 7.69 0.84
N LEU A 88 -14.40 7.24 -0.14
CA LEU A 88 -13.54 6.07 0.02
C LEU A 88 -12.34 6.35 0.90
N LYS A 89 -11.77 7.56 0.86
CA LYS A 89 -10.72 7.95 1.79
C LYS A 89 -11.22 7.86 3.23
N VAL A 90 -12.42 8.34 3.50
CA VAL A 90 -13.06 8.22 4.82
C VAL A 90 -13.25 6.75 5.18
N LEU A 91 -13.82 5.95 4.27
CA LEU A 91 -14.09 4.54 4.52
C LEU A 91 -12.81 3.71 4.75
N LEU A 92 -11.74 4.01 4.03
CA LEU A 92 -10.43 3.37 4.23
C LEU A 92 -9.81 3.76 5.57
N LYS A 93 -9.88 5.03 5.97
CA LYS A 93 -9.46 5.47 7.31
C LYS A 93 -10.25 4.74 8.40
N GLN A 94 -11.56 4.64 8.25
CA GLN A 94 -12.41 3.91 9.19
C GLN A 94 -12.09 2.42 9.27
N SER A 95 -11.75 1.81 8.14
CA SER A 95 -11.56 0.36 8.03
C SER A 95 -10.16 -0.09 8.43
N ILE A 96 -9.12 0.73 8.20
CA ILE A 96 -7.71 0.37 8.44
C ILE A 96 -7.11 1.17 9.59
N GLU A 97 -7.27 2.50 9.59
CA GLU A 97 -6.63 3.38 10.58
C GLU A 97 -7.28 3.26 11.97
N TRP A 98 -8.61 3.16 12.04
CA TRP A 98 -9.31 3.08 13.34
C TRP A 98 -9.04 1.78 14.10
N PRO A 99 -9.05 0.57 13.49
CA PRO A 99 -8.71 -0.66 14.20
C PRO A 99 -7.26 -0.68 14.70
N LEU A 100 -6.34 -0.05 13.97
CA LEU A 100 -4.93 0.03 14.35
C LEU A 100 -4.70 1.03 15.50
N LYS A 101 -5.41 2.16 15.51
CA LYS A 101 -5.23 3.20 16.54
C LYS A 101 -6.06 2.97 17.81
N TYR A 102 -7.26 2.40 17.68
CA TYR A 102 -8.23 2.33 18.79
C TYR A 102 -8.87 0.93 18.94
N PRO A 103 -8.10 -0.14 19.14
CA PRO A 103 -8.65 -1.50 19.28
C PRO A 103 -9.61 -1.63 20.49
N ASP A 104 -9.30 -0.97 21.61
CA ASP A 104 -10.12 -1.00 22.83
C ASP A 104 -11.54 -0.48 22.62
N ALA A 105 -11.70 0.50 21.72
CA ALA A 105 -13.01 1.07 21.39
C ALA A 105 -13.89 0.03 20.68
N PHE A 106 -13.33 -0.82 19.82
CA PHE A 106 -14.08 -1.89 19.15
C PHE A 106 -14.49 -2.99 20.13
N ILE A 107 -13.57 -3.40 21.01
CA ILE A 107 -13.83 -4.43 22.03
C ILE A 107 -14.92 -3.98 22.99
N ARG A 108 -14.87 -2.72 23.46
CA ARG A 108 -15.90 -2.15 24.34
C ARG A 108 -17.29 -2.13 23.69
N MET A 109 -17.35 -1.95 22.38
CA MET A 109 -18.60 -1.97 21.61
C MET A 109 -19.04 -3.39 21.21
N GLY A 110 -18.27 -4.43 21.54
CA GLY A 110 -18.55 -5.81 21.16
C GLY A 110 -18.41 -6.07 19.66
N LEU A 111 -17.67 -5.22 18.94
CA LEU A 111 -17.48 -5.34 17.50
C LEU A 111 -16.25 -6.22 17.20
N THR A 112 -16.39 -7.10 16.20
CA THR A 112 -15.26 -7.86 15.66
C THR A 112 -14.36 -6.94 14.84
N LEU A 113 -13.06 -6.95 15.11
CA LEU A 113 -12.08 -6.22 14.31
C LEU A 113 -12.07 -6.76 12.88
N PRO A 114 -12.11 -5.89 11.86
CA PRO A 114 -12.01 -6.33 10.48
C PRO A 114 -10.61 -6.91 10.25
N LYS A 115 -10.54 -8.14 9.72
CA LYS A 115 -9.26 -8.81 9.45
C LYS A 115 -8.68 -8.47 8.09
N GLY A 116 -9.55 -8.23 7.11
CA GLY A 116 -9.15 -8.00 5.73
C GLY A 116 -10.07 -7.04 4.98
N VAL A 117 -9.45 -6.22 4.14
CA VAL A 117 -10.13 -5.29 3.23
C VAL A 117 -9.79 -5.68 1.79
N LEU A 118 -10.81 -5.87 0.96
CA LEU A 118 -10.67 -6.09 -0.47
C LEU A 118 -11.10 -4.84 -1.23
N LEU A 119 -10.16 -4.23 -1.94
CA LEU A 119 -10.39 -3.18 -2.91
C LEU A 119 -10.69 -3.78 -4.28
N TYR A 120 -11.80 -3.40 -4.90
CA TYR A 120 -12.10 -3.82 -6.26
C TYR A 120 -12.57 -2.66 -7.13
N GLY A 121 -12.41 -2.79 -8.44
CA GLY A 121 -12.97 -1.86 -9.43
C GLY A 121 -12.17 -1.83 -10.72
N PRO A 122 -12.42 -0.86 -11.60
CA PRO A 122 -11.70 -0.74 -12.87
C PRO A 122 -10.17 -0.57 -12.70
N PRO A 123 -9.38 -1.07 -13.66
CA PRO A 123 -7.93 -0.84 -13.67
C PRO A 123 -7.61 0.65 -13.83
N GLY A 124 -6.42 1.05 -13.38
CA GLY A 124 -5.94 2.43 -13.54
C GLY A 124 -6.57 3.47 -12.59
N CYS A 125 -7.42 3.05 -11.64
CA CYS A 125 -8.03 3.94 -10.62
C CYS A 125 -7.22 4.03 -9.32
N ALA A 126 -5.90 3.87 -9.40
CA ALA A 126 -4.96 4.12 -8.29
C ALA A 126 -5.21 3.31 -7.01
N LYS A 127 -5.74 2.07 -7.10
CA LYS A 127 -5.98 1.18 -5.94
C LYS A 127 -4.70 0.96 -5.12
N THR A 128 -3.61 0.60 -5.80
CA THR A 128 -2.28 0.41 -5.21
C THR A 128 -1.78 1.69 -4.53
N THR A 129 -2.02 2.86 -5.13
CA THR A 129 -1.62 4.16 -4.59
C THR A 129 -2.44 4.53 -3.34
N LEU A 130 -3.74 4.21 -3.30
CA LEU A 130 -4.59 4.41 -2.12
C LEU A 130 -4.07 3.63 -0.91
N VAL A 131 -3.74 2.35 -1.08
CA VAL A 131 -3.22 1.53 0.03
C VAL A 131 -1.86 2.05 0.50
N LYS A 132 -0.99 2.47 -0.41
CA LYS A 132 0.30 3.10 -0.06
C LYS A 132 0.10 4.38 0.75
N ALA A 133 -0.90 5.19 0.43
CA ALA A 133 -1.21 6.39 1.20
C ALA A 133 -1.75 6.08 2.60
N VAL A 134 -2.61 5.06 2.73
CA VAL A 134 -3.07 4.57 4.03
C VAL A 134 -1.89 4.09 4.88
N ALA A 135 -0.98 3.31 4.29
CA ALA A 135 0.21 2.81 4.99
C ALA A 135 1.11 3.95 5.47
N THR A 136 1.30 4.99 4.65
CA THR A 136 2.02 6.22 5.01
C THR A 136 1.36 6.93 6.19
N SER A 137 0.03 7.07 6.13
CA SER A 137 -0.77 7.74 7.17
C SER A 137 -0.79 7.00 8.51
N CYS A 138 -0.66 5.67 8.48
CA CYS A 138 -0.64 4.84 9.69
C CYS A 138 0.77 4.67 10.26
N HIS A 139 1.83 5.12 9.55
CA HIS A 139 3.23 4.86 9.90
C HIS A 139 3.51 3.37 10.17
N CYS A 140 2.92 2.48 9.39
CA CYS A 140 3.05 1.03 9.53
C CYS A 140 4.05 0.43 8.53
N SER A 141 4.60 -0.73 8.88
CA SER A 141 5.41 -1.52 7.94
C SER A 141 4.55 -1.97 6.76
N PHE A 142 4.90 -1.55 5.54
CA PHE A 142 4.18 -1.92 4.32
C PHE A 142 4.90 -3.05 3.58
N LEU A 143 4.20 -4.17 3.37
CA LEU A 143 4.71 -5.31 2.61
C LEU A 143 3.80 -5.54 1.40
N SER A 144 4.31 -5.31 0.19
CA SER A 144 3.55 -5.57 -1.03
C SER A 144 3.98 -6.87 -1.68
N VAL A 145 3.01 -7.72 -2.01
CA VAL A 145 3.22 -8.92 -2.82
C VAL A 145 2.35 -8.79 -4.05
N SER A 146 2.97 -8.76 -5.23
CA SER A 146 2.25 -8.89 -6.50
C SER A 146 2.16 -10.35 -6.89
N GLY A 147 1.10 -10.75 -7.60
CA GLY A 147 0.99 -12.07 -8.19
C GLY A 147 2.20 -12.43 -9.06
N ALA A 148 2.81 -11.47 -9.76
CA ALA A 148 4.00 -11.68 -10.57
C ALA A 148 5.22 -12.15 -9.75
N ASP A 149 5.39 -11.66 -8.51
CA ASP A 149 6.52 -12.02 -7.64
C ASP A 149 6.40 -13.46 -7.12
N LEU A 150 5.18 -13.98 -7.05
CA LEU A 150 4.89 -15.34 -6.59
C LEU A 150 5.00 -16.39 -7.70
N PHE A 151 5.06 -15.99 -8.97
CA PHE A 151 5.27 -16.91 -10.08
C PHE A 151 6.77 -17.17 -10.28
N SER A 152 7.27 -18.26 -9.68
CA SER A 152 8.56 -18.84 -10.04
C SER A 152 8.37 -20.18 -10.77
N PRO A 153 9.27 -20.55 -11.70
CA PRO A 153 9.21 -21.84 -12.39
C PRO A 153 9.56 -23.03 -11.48
N TYR A 154 10.03 -22.76 -10.26
CA TYR A 154 10.46 -23.76 -9.30
C TYR A 154 9.32 -24.16 -8.37
N VAL A 155 9.06 -25.46 -8.30
CA VAL A 155 7.97 -26.03 -7.50
C VAL A 155 8.27 -25.84 -6.01
N GLY A 156 7.40 -25.12 -5.30
CA GLY A 156 7.45 -24.93 -3.85
C GLY A 156 8.21 -23.70 -3.37
N ASP A 157 8.87 -22.95 -4.26
CA ASP A 157 9.52 -21.69 -3.88
C ASP A 157 8.50 -20.58 -3.63
N SER A 158 7.44 -20.53 -4.44
CA SER A 158 6.34 -19.57 -4.29
C SER A 158 5.61 -19.67 -2.94
N GLU A 159 5.35 -20.90 -2.47
CA GLU A 159 4.73 -21.17 -1.16
C GLU A 159 5.63 -20.72 -0.01
N LYS A 160 6.93 -21.01 -0.10
CA LYS A 160 7.92 -20.60 0.91
C LYS A 160 8.05 -19.08 0.97
N ILE A 161 8.09 -18.41 -0.18
CA ILE A 161 8.16 -16.95 -0.28
C ILE A 161 6.93 -16.34 0.40
N LEU A 162 5.73 -16.83 0.07
CA LEU A 162 4.50 -16.31 0.66
C LEU A 162 4.48 -16.50 2.19
N ALA A 163 4.82 -17.69 2.67
CA ALA A 163 4.90 -17.97 4.12
C ALA A 163 5.97 -17.10 4.82
N GLN A 164 7.11 -16.84 4.16
CA GLN A 164 8.15 -15.98 4.68
C GLN A 164 7.70 -14.52 4.76
N VAL A 165 6.95 -14.01 3.77
CA VAL A 165 6.37 -12.67 3.82
C VAL A 165 5.43 -12.52 5.01
N PHE A 166 4.53 -13.48 5.26
CA PHE A 166 3.63 -13.44 6.41
C PHE A 166 4.36 -13.61 7.75
N ARG A 167 5.45 -14.37 7.80
CA ARG A 167 6.32 -14.41 9.00
C ARG A 167 7.00 -13.08 9.25
N ASN A 168 7.49 -12.41 8.21
CA ASN A 168 8.09 -11.10 8.33
C ASN A 168 7.06 -10.04 8.74
N ALA A 169 5.85 -10.09 8.19
CA ALA A 169 4.74 -9.21 8.57
C ALA A 169 4.41 -9.30 10.07
N ARG A 170 4.41 -10.53 10.62
CA ARG A 170 4.22 -10.78 12.04
C ARG A 170 5.37 -10.27 12.91
N ALA A 171 6.60 -10.30 12.40
CA ALA A 171 7.76 -9.75 13.11
C ALA A 171 7.81 -8.22 13.09
N SER A 172 7.17 -7.57 12.11
CA SER A 172 7.21 -6.13 11.90
C SER A 172 5.92 -5.41 12.31
N THR A 173 5.16 -5.94 13.27
CA THR A 173 3.89 -5.37 13.73
C THR A 173 4.10 -3.99 14.37
N PRO A 174 3.23 -2.99 14.08
CA PRO A 174 2.05 -3.03 13.21
C PRO A 174 2.40 -3.03 11.71
N ALA A 175 1.79 -3.95 10.94
CA ALA A 175 2.10 -4.16 9.53
C ALA A 175 0.86 -4.28 8.65
N ILE A 176 0.95 -3.74 7.44
CA ILE A 176 -0.06 -3.90 6.39
C ILE A 176 0.53 -4.79 5.29
N VAL A 177 -0.12 -5.94 5.06
CA VAL A 177 0.21 -6.83 3.94
C VAL A 177 -0.72 -6.49 2.78
N PHE A 178 -0.14 -5.95 1.71
CA PHE A 178 -0.84 -5.60 0.49
C PHE A 178 -0.65 -6.68 -0.58
N LEU A 179 -1.76 -7.30 -0.98
CA LEU A 179 -1.82 -8.29 -2.06
C LEU A 179 -2.37 -7.60 -3.31
N ASP A 180 -1.49 -7.26 -4.25
CA ASP A 180 -1.91 -6.65 -5.52
C ASP A 180 -2.21 -7.73 -6.57
N GLU A 181 -3.19 -7.45 -7.43
CA GLU A 181 -3.64 -8.36 -8.49
C GLU A 181 -3.91 -9.78 -7.97
N ILE A 182 -4.67 -9.89 -6.87
CA ILE A 182 -4.97 -11.18 -6.25
C ILE A 182 -5.67 -12.15 -7.22
N ASP A 183 -6.37 -11.64 -8.23
CA ASP A 183 -6.96 -12.42 -9.33
C ASP A 183 -5.92 -13.19 -10.16
N ALA A 184 -4.68 -12.70 -10.27
CA ALA A 184 -3.59 -13.41 -10.94
C ALA A 184 -3.12 -14.65 -10.15
N ILE A 185 -3.23 -14.60 -8.82
CA ILE A 185 -2.86 -15.72 -7.92
C ILE A 185 -4.00 -16.74 -7.84
N VAL A 186 -5.23 -16.25 -7.78
CA VAL A 186 -6.42 -17.07 -7.50
C VAL A 186 -6.78 -17.93 -8.70
N GLY A 187 -6.80 -17.37 -9.91
CA GLY A 187 -7.27 -18.07 -11.11
C GLY A 187 -8.73 -18.54 -11.00
N SER A 188 -9.46 -18.60 -12.10
CA SER A 188 -10.81 -19.19 -12.05
C SER A 188 -10.68 -20.69 -11.74
N ARG A 189 -11.11 -21.12 -10.54
CA ARG A 189 -11.18 -22.52 -10.09
C ARG A 189 -12.07 -23.43 -10.96
N SER A 190 -12.63 -22.96 -12.07
CA SER A 190 -13.77 -23.62 -12.72
C SER A 190 -13.77 -23.70 -14.25
N SER A 191 -12.67 -23.46 -14.97
CA SER A 191 -12.68 -23.74 -16.42
C SER A 191 -11.30 -23.97 -17.02
N SER A 192 -10.87 -25.23 -17.06
CA SER A 192 -10.00 -25.88 -18.08
C SER A 192 -9.06 -26.89 -17.41
N GLY A 193 -9.33 -28.18 -17.62
CA GLY A 193 -8.64 -29.30 -16.96
C GLY A 193 -7.20 -29.57 -17.41
N SER A 194 -6.32 -28.58 -17.45
CA SER A 194 -4.89 -28.80 -17.68
C SER A 194 -4.05 -27.63 -17.16
N GLY A 195 -3.47 -27.80 -15.96
CA GLY A 195 -2.19 -27.17 -15.63
C GLY A 195 -2.16 -25.93 -14.72
N SER A 196 -2.78 -25.93 -13.54
CA SER A 196 -2.39 -24.94 -12.51
C SER A 196 -2.45 -25.41 -11.05
N GLY A 197 -2.09 -26.67 -10.76
CA GLY A 197 -1.98 -27.14 -9.37
C GLY A 197 -1.03 -26.32 -8.48
N VAL A 198 -0.14 -25.49 -9.05
CA VAL A 198 0.70 -24.55 -8.30
C VAL A 198 -0.12 -23.37 -7.75
N GLN A 199 -1.04 -22.79 -8.53
CA GLN A 199 -1.90 -21.68 -8.11
C GLN A 199 -2.82 -22.10 -6.96
N GLU A 200 -3.45 -23.27 -7.08
CA GLU A 200 -4.34 -23.81 -6.03
C GLU A 200 -3.60 -24.05 -4.71
N ARG A 201 -2.33 -24.48 -4.76
CA ARG A 201 -1.51 -24.67 -3.57
C ARG A 201 -1.12 -23.34 -2.94
N ILE A 202 -0.68 -22.36 -3.74
CA ILE A 202 -0.38 -21.01 -3.24
C ILE A 202 -1.62 -20.40 -2.56
N LEU A 203 -2.80 -20.55 -3.17
CA LEU A 203 -4.05 -20.09 -2.59
C LEU A 203 -4.40 -20.83 -1.29
N SER A 204 -4.15 -22.13 -1.21
CA SER A 204 -4.36 -22.89 0.02
C SER A 204 -3.42 -22.43 1.14
N VAL A 205 -2.15 -22.15 0.82
CA VAL A 205 -1.19 -21.55 1.77
C VAL A 205 -1.64 -20.15 2.19
N LEU A 206 -2.09 -19.33 1.25
CA LEU A 206 -2.63 -18.00 1.53
C LEU A 206 -3.80 -18.11 2.51
N LEU A 207 -4.82 -18.92 2.21
CA LEU A 207 -5.97 -19.11 3.08
C LEU A 207 -5.58 -19.60 4.48
N ASN A 208 -4.63 -20.52 4.58
CA ASN A 208 -4.12 -21.00 5.87
C ASN A 208 -3.42 -19.88 6.66
N GLU A 209 -2.62 -19.02 6.01
CA GLU A 209 -2.00 -17.86 6.67
C GLU A 209 -3.04 -16.78 7.03
N LEU A 210 -4.06 -16.54 6.19
CA LEU A 210 -5.17 -15.61 6.48
C LEU A 210 -6.00 -16.07 7.69
N ASP A 211 -6.33 -17.36 7.76
CA ASP A 211 -7.04 -17.94 8.91
C ASP A 211 -6.14 -17.94 10.16
N GLY A 212 -4.83 -18.15 9.98
CA GLY A 212 -3.83 -18.03 11.03
C GLY A 212 -3.69 -16.61 11.59
N ILE A 213 -4.07 -15.59 10.83
CA ILE A 213 -4.14 -14.20 11.28
C ILE A 213 -5.42 -14.03 12.12
N GLY A 214 -5.24 -14.13 13.44
CA GLY A 214 -6.30 -13.98 14.44
C GLY A 214 -6.81 -15.28 15.04
N LEU A 215 -6.24 -16.45 14.72
CA LEU A 215 -6.42 -17.69 15.48
C LEU A 215 -5.20 -17.94 16.37
N LYS A 216 -5.12 -17.14 17.44
CA LYS A 216 -4.85 -17.69 18.77
C LYS A 216 -6.07 -17.43 19.65
N THR A 217 -7.27 -17.71 19.14
CA THR A 217 -8.32 -18.15 20.07
C THR A 217 -7.78 -19.44 20.62
N THR A 218 -7.37 -19.41 21.89
CA THR A 218 -7.18 -20.58 22.72
C THR A 218 -8.23 -21.62 22.34
N GLU A 219 -7.81 -22.64 21.58
CA GLU A 219 -8.60 -23.85 21.48
C GLU A 219 -8.75 -24.30 22.91
N ARG A 220 -9.98 -24.16 23.42
CA ARG A 220 -10.53 -24.91 24.51
C ARG A 220 -10.39 -26.40 24.16
N ARG A 221 -9.17 -26.95 24.26
CA ARG A 221 -8.97 -28.38 24.48
C ARG A 221 -9.49 -28.63 25.87
N GLY A 222 -10.68 -29.22 25.91
CA GLY A 222 -11.46 -29.35 27.11
C GLY A 222 -10.72 -30.09 28.22
N THR A 223 -10.91 -29.63 29.44
CA THR A 223 -11.13 -30.53 30.56
C THR A 223 -12.03 -29.81 31.54
N LYS A 224 -13.18 -30.44 31.85
CA LYS A 224 -13.90 -30.17 33.09
C LYS A 224 -12.87 -30.29 34.23
N VAL A 225 -12.49 -29.18 34.86
CA VAL A 225 -12.02 -29.20 36.23
C VAL A 225 -12.84 -28.17 36.99
N LEU A 226 -13.46 -28.69 38.04
CA LEU A 226 -14.36 -28.02 38.96
C LEU A 226 -13.63 -26.90 39.71
N LEU A 227 -14.42 -25.91 40.11
CA LEU A 227 -14.34 -25.13 41.34
C LEU A 227 -13.10 -25.38 42.22
N GLU A 228 -12.26 -24.35 42.35
CA GLU A 228 -11.80 -23.72 43.60
C GLU A 228 -10.46 -23.02 43.38
N GLY A 229 -10.28 -21.86 44.00
CA GLY A 229 -8.95 -21.26 44.18
C GLY A 229 -8.80 -19.83 43.66
N THR A 230 -8.93 -18.89 44.58
CA THR A 230 -8.35 -17.55 44.59
C THR A 230 -7.03 -17.39 43.80
N GLY A 231 -6.92 -16.38 42.93
CA GLY A 231 -5.62 -15.90 42.43
C GLY A 231 -5.63 -15.13 41.09
N ASN A 232 -5.25 -13.85 41.17
CA ASN A 232 -4.71 -12.94 40.13
C ASN A 232 -5.54 -12.45 38.92
N CYS A 233 -6.07 -11.24 39.04
CA CYS A 233 -6.54 -10.38 37.93
C CYS A 233 -5.41 -9.74 37.08
N GLN A 234 -4.19 -10.28 37.10
CA GLN A 234 -3.05 -9.75 36.34
C GLN A 234 -2.80 -10.51 35.03
N ASP A 235 -3.23 -11.77 34.94
CA ASP A 235 -3.01 -12.60 33.74
C ASP A 235 -3.89 -12.15 32.56
N ASP A 236 -5.11 -11.68 32.82
CA ASP A 236 -5.98 -11.10 31.77
C ASP A 236 -5.30 -9.90 31.08
N LYS A 237 -4.58 -9.03 31.80
CA LYS A 237 -3.94 -7.86 31.18
C LYS A 237 -2.82 -8.22 30.21
N LEU A 238 -2.06 -9.28 30.51
CA LEU A 238 -0.98 -9.78 29.67
C LEU A 238 -1.52 -10.51 28.43
N GLU A 239 -2.64 -11.24 28.55
CA GLU A 239 -3.33 -11.85 27.40
C GLU A 239 -3.95 -10.82 26.44
N PHE A 240 -4.45 -9.69 26.96
CA PHE A 240 -4.94 -8.57 26.14
C PHE A 240 -3.80 -7.85 25.39
N GLU A 241 -2.61 -7.69 26.00
CA GLU A 241 -1.43 -7.15 25.33
C GLU A 241 -0.91 -8.06 24.18
N GLU A 242 -1.04 -9.38 24.29
CA GLU A 242 -0.62 -10.33 23.24
C GLU A 242 -1.52 -10.32 22.00
N VAL A 243 -2.82 -10.01 22.13
CA VAL A 243 -3.75 -9.87 21.00
C VAL A 243 -3.50 -8.58 20.22
N ILE A 244 -3.04 -7.52 20.91
CA ILE A 244 -2.71 -6.22 20.31
C ILE A 244 -1.39 -6.29 19.52
N ASN A 245 -0.43 -7.10 19.98
CA ASN A 245 0.90 -7.25 19.38
C ASN A 245 0.96 -8.01 18.05
N ASN A 246 -0.16 -8.53 17.55
CA ASN A 246 -0.26 -9.23 16.25
C ASN A 246 -1.26 -8.59 15.27
N SER A 247 -1.41 -7.26 15.31
CA SER A 247 -2.26 -6.53 14.36
C SER A 247 -1.64 -6.45 12.97
N VAL A 248 -1.70 -7.55 12.24
CA VAL A 248 -1.46 -7.59 10.79
C VAL A 248 -2.77 -7.33 10.07
N MET A 249 -2.83 -6.25 9.31
CA MET A 249 -3.98 -5.92 8.45
C MET A 249 -3.71 -6.44 7.05
N ILE A 250 -4.65 -7.20 6.48
CA ILE A 250 -4.55 -7.67 5.09
C ILE A 250 -5.36 -6.74 4.20
N VAL A 251 -4.72 -6.21 3.16
CA VAL A 251 -5.40 -5.42 2.13
C VAL A 251 -5.16 -6.08 0.79
N ALA A 252 -6.22 -6.51 0.11
CA ALA A 252 -6.13 -7.08 -1.23
C ALA A 252 -6.69 -6.10 -2.26
N ALA A 253 -6.14 -6.11 -3.47
CA ALA A 253 -6.69 -5.38 -4.61
C ALA A 253 -6.94 -6.32 -5.79
N THR A 254 -8.09 -6.16 -6.45
CA THR A 254 -8.42 -6.86 -7.69
C THR A 254 -9.08 -5.95 -8.71
N ASN A 255 -8.79 -6.19 -9.98
CA ASN A 255 -9.53 -5.58 -11.09
C ASN A 255 -10.72 -6.43 -11.51
N ARG A 256 -10.73 -7.71 -11.15
CA ARG A 256 -11.69 -8.72 -11.61
C ARG A 256 -12.33 -9.47 -10.43
N PRO A 257 -13.27 -8.82 -9.72
CA PRO A 257 -13.97 -9.46 -8.60
C PRO A 257 -14.80 -10.68 -9.03
N ASP A 258 -15.14 -10.81 -10.32
CA ASP A 258 -15.84 -11.96 -10.91
C ASP A 258 -15.03 -13.27 -10.87
N VAL A 259 -13.70 -13.17 -10.88
CA VAL A 259 -12.79 -14.32 -10.92
C VAL A 259 -12.40 -14.77 -9.49
N LEU A 260 -12.73 -13.98 -8.49
CA LEU A 260 -12.31 -14.22 -7.12
C LEU A 260 -13.04 -15.44 -6.52
N ASP A 261 -12.29 -16.25 -5.79
CA ASP A 261 -12.83 -17.41 -5.08
C ASP A 261 -13.69 -16.95 -3.88
N ASP A 262 -14.93 -17.44 -3.81
CA ASP A 262 -15.87 -17.20 -2.71
C ASP A 262 -15.26 -17.57 -1.34
N ALA A 263 -14.27 -18.46 -1.30
CA ALA A 263 -13.55 -18.79 -0.08
C ALA A 263 -12.88 -17.56 0.56
N LEU A 264 -12.32 -16.64 -0.24
CA LEU A 264 -11.66 -15.43 0.27
C LEU A 264 -12.66 -14.43 0.87
N MET A 265 -13.90 -14.48 0.39
CA MET A 265 -15.00 -13.57 0.70
C MET A 265 -15.79 -13.97 1.95
N ARG A 266 -15.48 -15.13 2.53
CA ARG A 266 -16.17 -15.61 3.74
C ARG A 266 -15.84 -14.74 4.95
N PRO A 267 -16.80 -14.54 5.86
CA PRO A 267 -16.56 -13.83 7.13
C PRO A 267 -15.39 -14.45 7.91
N GLY A 268 -14.50 -13.60 8.43
CA GLY A 268 -13.24 -13.95 9.07
C GLY A 268 -12.00 -13.84 8.17
N ARG A 269 -12.15 -13.41 6.90
CA ARG A 269 -11.07 -13.26 5.91
C ARG A 269 -11.10 -11.86 5.31
N LEU A 270 -11.60 -11.69 4.08
CA LEU A 270 -11.78 -10.38 3.44
C LEU A 270 -13.19 -9.85 3.74
N ASP A 271 -13.39 -9.41 4.98
CA ASP A 271 -14.69 -9.03 5.52
C ASP A 271 -15.27 -7.75 4.91
N LYS A 272 -14.39 -6.84 4.45
CA LYS A 272 -14.78 -5.53 3.93
C LYS A 272 -14.47 -5.40 2.45
N LEU A 273 -15.52 -5.16 1.67
CA LEU A 273 -15.47 -4.96 0.24
C LEU A 273 -15.62 -3.49 -0.09
N LEU A 274 -14.57 -2.88 -0.64
CA LEU A 274 -14.57 -1.47 -1.01
C LEU A 274 -14.48 -1.32 -2.52
N TYR A 275 -15.54 -0.78 -3.12
CA TYR A 275 -15.57 -0.45 -4.53
C TYR A 275 -14.82 0.86 -4.78
N VAL A 276 -13.86 0.86 -5.70
CA VAL A 276 -13.18 2.06 -6.19
C VAL A 276 -13.82 2.50 -7.52
N PRO A 277 -14.67 3.54 -7.53
CA PRO A 277 -15.30 4.03 -8.75
C PRO A 277 -14.29 4.76 -9.65
N PRO A 278 -14.61 4.93 -10.94
CA PRO A 278 -13.85 5.82 -11.81
C PRO A 278 -13.89 7.28 -11.32
N PRO A 279 -12.90 8.11 -11.69
CA PRO A 279 -12.83 9.48 -11.19
C PRO A 279 -13.90 10.40 -11.81
N ASP A 280 -14.62 11.12 -10.94
CA ASP A 280 -15.53 12.22 -11.29
C ASP A 280 -14.81 13.41 -11.92
N LYS A 281 -15.56 14.35 -12.53
CA LYS A 281 -14.98 15.58 -13.09
C LYS A 281 -14.07 16.34 -12.11
N LYS A 282 -14.48 16.45 -10.85
CA LYS A 282 -13.67 17.06 -9.78
C LYS A 282 -12.40 16.26 -9.50
N ALA A 283 -12.52 14.93 -9.41
CA ALA A 283 -11.39 14.04 -9.21
C ALA A 283 -10.39 14.11 -10.38
N ARG A 284 -10.87 14.09 -11.62
CA ARG A 284 -10.05 14.23 -12.84
C ARG A 284 -9.28 15.54 -12.86
N LEU A 285 -9.91 16.65 -12.50
CA LEU A 285 -9.25 17.95 -12.37
C LEU A 285 -8.10 17.88 -11.35
N SER A 286 -8.34 17.31 -10.17
CA SER A 286 -7.30 17.14 -9.16
C SER A 286 -6.16 16.23 -9.65
N ILE A 287 -6.49 15.11 -10.31
CA ILE A 287 -5.50 14.19 -10.89
C ILE A 287 -4.67 14.91 -11.96
N LEU A 288 -5.29 15.69 -12.85
CA LEU A 288 -4.59 16.48 -13.86
C LEU A 288 -3.61 17.46 -13.20
N LYS A 289 -4.04 18.20 -12.16
CA LYS A 289 -3.15 19.10 -11.41
C LYS A 289 -1.92 18.38 -10.84
N ILE A 290 -2.10 17.18 -10.31
CA ILE A 290 -1.01 16.36 -9.78
C ILE A 290 -0.09 15.85 -10.90
N CYS A 291 -0.65 15.30 -11.98
CA CYS A 291 0.14 14.79 -13.12
C CYS A 291 0.93 15.93 -13.81
N THR A 292 0.37 17.15 -13.86
CA THR A 292 1.02 18.32 -14.48
C THR A 292 1.94 19.09 -13.54
N ALA A 293 1.98 18.78 -12.24
CA ALA A 293 2.82 19.52 -11.28
C ALA A 293 4.32 19.52 -11.65
N LYS A 294 4.77 18.51 -12.41
CA LYS A 294 6.16 18.37 -12.88
C LYS A 294 6.36 18.83 -14.33
N ILE A 295 5.29 19.20 -15.02
CA ILE A 295 5.29 19.53 -16.45
C ILE A 295 5.13 21.03 -16.59
N PRO A 296 6.01 21.74 -17.31
CA PRO A 296 5.83 23.16 -17.57
C PRO A 296 4.64 23.37 -18.51
N LEU A 297 3.57 23.97 -17.98
CA LEU A 297 2.37 24.29 -18.75
C LEU A 297 2.40 25.74 -19.23
N ASP A 298 1.88 25.96 -20.43
CA ASP A 298 1.61 27.28 -20.97
C ASP A 298 0.32 27.87 -20.34
N PRO A 299 0.22 29.20 -20.11
CA PRO A 299 -1.00 29.84 -19.60
C PRO A 299 -2.26 29.56 -20.43
N ASP A 300 -2.09 29.19 -21.70
CA ASP A 300 -3.19 28.82 -22.60
C ASP A 300 -3.90 27.51 -22.20
N VAL A 301 -3.33 26.71 -21.29
CA VAL A 301 -3.87 25.40 -20.90
C VAL A 301 -4.83 25.51 -19.71
N CYS A 302 -6.13 25.33 -19.98
CA CYS A 302 -7.16 25.23 -18.94
C CYS A 302 -7.44 23.77 -18.55
N LEU A 303 -7.06 23.39 -17.32
CA LEU A 303 -7.25 22.02 -16.80
C LEU A 303 -8.73 21.68 -16.55
N GLU A 304 -9.55 22.66 -16.20
CA GLU A 304 -10.99 22.51 -16.00
C GLU A 304 -11.70 22.06 -17.29
N PHE A 305 -11.25 22.59 -18.43
CA PHE A 305 -11.74 22.20 -19.75
C PHE A 305 -11.32 20.77 -20.09
N LEU A 306 -10.03 20.43 -19.89
CA LEU A 306 -9.54 19.07 -20.12
C LEU A 306 -10.26 18.01 -19.26
N ALA A 307 -10.60 18.34 -18.01
CA ALA A 307 -11.37 17.45 -17.14
C ALA A 307 -12.82 17.21 -17.63
N ALA A 308 -13.39 18.17 -18.37
CA ALA A 308 -14.70 18.05 -18.99
C ALA A 308 -14.65 17.17 -20.25
N GLU A 309 -13.61 17.34 -21.08
CA GLU A 309 -13.40 16.62 -22.35
C GLU A 309 -12.93 15.16 -22.17
N THR A 310 -12.63 14.73 -20.94
CA THR A 310 -12.11 13.38 -20.64
C THR A 310 -13.09 12.52 -19.83
N PRO A 311 -14.35 12.32 -20.28
CA PRO A 311 -15.25 11.38 -19.60
C PRO A 311 -14.71 9.95 -19.72
N LEU A 312 -14.88 9.14 -18.67
CA LEU A 312 -14.45 7.72 -18.60
C LEU A 312 -12.93 7.48 -18.63
N PHE A 313 -12.11 8.53 -18.57
CA PHE A 313 -10.67 8.35 -18.41
C PHE A 313 -10.36 7.87 -16.99
N SER A 314 -9.53 6.82 -16.87
CA SER A 314 -8.97 6.39 -15.60
C SER A 314 -7.84 7.32 -15.14
N GLY A 315 -7.40 7.19 -13.88
CA GLY A 315 -6.25 7.96 -13.38
C GLY A 315 -4.96 7.68 -14.17
N ALA A 316 -4.78 6.43 -14.61
CA ALA A 316 -3.69 6.05 -15.49
C ALA A 316 -3.80 6.71 -16.88
N ASP A 317 -5.00 6.75 -17.46
CA ASP A 317 -5.22 7.37 -18.77
C ASP A 317 -4.93 8.87 -18.73
N LEU A 318 -5.34 9.58 -17.67
CA LEU A 318 -5.08 11.01 -17.52
C LEU A 318 -3.58 11.31 -17.39
N CYS A 319 -2.86 10.50 -16.64
CA CYS A 319 -1.42 10.66 -16.50
C CYS A 319 -0.68 10.28 -17.81
N ASN A 320 -1.18 9.30 -18.57
CA ASN A 320 -0.68 8.98 -19.91
C ASN A 320 -0.97 10.11 -20.90
N LEU A 321 -2.16 10.72 -20.86
CA LEU A 321 -2.52 11.90 -21.66
C LEU A 321 -1.53 13.06 -21.42
N CYS A 322 -1.19 13.34 -20.16
CA CYS A 322 -0.22 14.38 -19.83
C CYS A 322 1.19 14.07 -20.36
N LYS A 323 1.62 12.80 -20.28
CA LYS A 323 2.93 12.35 -20.79
C LYS A 323 2.99 12.44 -22.32
N GLU A 324 1.94 11.99 -23.00
CA GLU A 324 1.83 12.04 -24.46
C GLU A 324 1.81 13.49 -24.95
N ALA A 325 1.07 14.39 -24.28
CA ALA A 325 1.10 15.82 -24.60
C ALA A 325 2.51 16.42 -24.46
N ALA A 326 3.25 16.04 -23.39
CA ALA A 326 4.63 16.47 -23.21
C ALA A 326 5.56 15.91 -24.30
N LEU A 327 5.40 14.63 -24.68
CA LEU A 327 6.19 14.00 -25.73
C LEU A 327 5.92 14.61 -27.11
N LEU A 328 4.65 14.90 -27.43
CA LEU A 328 4.24 15.61 -28.64
C LEU A 328 4.85 17.02 -28.69
N SER A 329 4.95 17.70 -27.55
CA SER A 329 5.60 19.02 -27.50
C SER A 329 7.07 18.96 -27.92
N LEU A 330 7.80 17.91 -27.49
CA LEU A 330 9.20 17.68 -27.87
C LEU A 330 9.34 17.28 -29.34
N HIS A 331 8.39 16.49 -29.87
CA HIS A 331 8.40 16.10 -31.29
C HIS A 331 8.12 17.28 -32.23
N MET A 332 7.18 18.16 -31.87
CA MET A 332 6.77 19.27 -32.74
C MET A 332 7.70 20.48 -32.66
N ASN A 333 8.12 20.84 -31.45
CA ASN A 333 8.91 22.06 -31.21
C ASN A 333 10.42 21.77 -31.07
N GLY A 334 10.81 20.49 -31.15
CA GLY A 334 12.19 20.03 -30.95
C GLY A 334 12.57 19.89 -29.47
N LEU A 335 13.80 19.44 -29.22
CA LEU A 335 14.34 19.17 -27.88
C LEU A 335 14.50 20.42 -26.99
N GLN A 336 14.28 21.61 -27.54
CA GLN A 336 14.34 22.90 -26.81
C GLN A 336 12.96 23.39 -26.37
N ALA A 337 11.92 22.55 -26.44
CA ALA A 337 10.58 22.92 -26.01
C ALA A 337 10.55 23.23 -24.50
N THR A 338 10.07 24.42 -24.14
CA THR A 338 10.04 24.91 -22.76
C THR A 338 8.67 24.76 -22.09
N SER A 339 7.58 24.72 -22.84
CA SER A 339 6.20 24.61 -22.32
C SER A 339 5.32 23.72 -23.19
N VAL A 340 4.32 23.09 -22.54
CA VAL A 340 3.26 22.33 -23.20
C VAL A 340 2.04 23.23 -23.43
N LYS A 341 1.64 23.37 -24.70
CA LYS A 341 0.48 24.15 -25.16
C LYS A 341 -0.79 23.30 -25.29
N LEU A 342 -1.93 23.96 -25.39
CA LEU A 342 -3.24 23.32 -25.55
C LEU A 342 -3.37 22.50 -26.84
N GLU A 343 -2.69 22.91 -27.92
CA GLU A 343 -2.65 22.16 -29.20
C GLU A 343 -2.10 20.73 -29.03
N HIS A 344 -1.12 20.55 -28.14
CA HIS A 344 -0.52 19.24 -27.87
C HIS A 344 -1.49 18.32 -27.14
N PHE A 345 -2.28 18.86 -26.21
CA PHE A 345 -3.34 18.12 -25.54
C PHE A 345 -4.46 17.70 -26.49
N GLN A 346 -4.85 18.58 -27.42
CA GLN A 346 -5.85 18.24 -28.44
C GLN A 346 -5.40 17.10 -29.35
N LYS A 347 -4.13 17.10 -29.76
CA LYS A 347 -3.55 15.99 -30.53
C LYS A 347 -3.43 14.71 -29.71
N SER A 348 -3.07 14.84 -28.43
CA SER A 348 -3.00 13.70 -27.51
C SER A 348 -4.37 13.04 -27.31
N LEU A 349 -5.45 13.82 -27.18
CA LEU A 349 -6.83 13.31 -27.07
C LEU A 349 -7.29 12.48 -28.29
N GLN A 350 -6.71 12.72 -29.47
CA GLN A 350 -6.99 11.90 -30.66
C GLN A 350 -6.28 10.54 -30.61
N CYS A 351 -5.13 10.46 -29.94
CA CYS A 351 -4.33 9.26 -29.82
C CYS A 351 -4.76 8.39 -28.63
N VAL A 352 -4.96 9.01 -27.46
CA VAL A 352 -5.28 8.33 -26.21
C VAL A 352 -6.79 8.10 -26.12
N LYS A 353 -7.20 6.83 -26.20
CA LYS A 353 -8.59 6.42 -25.99
C LYS A 353 -8.86 6.11 -24.51
N PRO A 354 -10.09 6.32 -24.01
CA PRO A 354 -10.43 5.94 -22.65
C PRO A 354 -10.34 4.42 -22.49
N SER A 355 -9.76 3.98 -21.37
CA SER A 355 -9.66 2.55 -21.04
C SER A 355 -10.96 1.96 -20.52
N LEU A 356 -11.92 2.80 -20.11
CA LEU A 356 -13.18 2.36 -19.50
C LEU A 356 -14.36 2.51 -20.45
N THR A 357 -15.18 1.46 -20.54
CA THR A 357 -16.46 1.52 -21.23
C THR A 357 -17.63 1.62 -20.23
N ALA A 358 -18.75 2.20 -20.68
CA ALA A 358 -19.95 2.28 -19.86
C ALA A 358 -20.56 0.91 -19.51
N ASN A 359 -20.22 -0.14 -20.28
CA ASN A 359 -20.65 -1.51 -19.99
C ASN A 359 -19.86 -2.10 -18.82
N ASP A 360 -18.55 -1.84 -18.75
CA ASP A 360 -17.70 -2.31 -17.66
C ASP A 360 -18.17 -1.72 -16.32
N LEU A 361 -18.55 -0.43 -16.31
CA LEU A 361 -19.06 0.23 -15.11
C LEU A 361 -20.34 -0.42 -14.58
N LYS A 362 -21.26 -0.81 -15.46
CA LYS A 362 -22.49 -1.52 -15.06
C LYS A 362 -22.19 -2.87 -14.39
N VAL A 363 -21.11 -3.55 -14.78
CA VAL A 363 -20.69 -4.81 -14.16
C VAL A 363 -20.26 -4.55 -12.72
N TYR A 364 -19.40 -3.55 -12.50
CA TYR A 364 -18.94 -3.20 -11.17
C TYR A 364 -20.06 -2.64 -10.26
N GLU A 365 -20.95 -1.81 -10.81
CA GLU A 365 -22.10 -1.27 -10.06
C GLU A 365 -23.04 -2.38 -9.61
N LYS A 366 -23.34 -3.36 -10.47
CA LYS A 366 -24.14 -4.53 -10.11
C LYS A 366 -23.53 -5.31 -8.95
N LEU A 367 -22.21 -5.50 -8.96
CA LEU A 367 -21.48 -6.16 -7.87
C LEU A 367 -21.52 -5.33 -6.58
N SER A 368 -21.41 -4.00 -6.66
CA SER A 368 -21.49 -3.11 -5.50
C SER A 368 -22.88 -3.06 -4.86
N GLY A 369 -23.94 -3.21 -5.66
CA GLY A 369 -25.32 -3.21 -5.20
C GLY A 369 -25.68 -4.39 -4.28
N TYR A 370 -24.89 -5.46 -4.28
CA TYR A 370 -25.04 -6.57 -3.34
C TYR A 370 -24.46 -6.26 -1.95
N THR A 371 -23.54 -5.30 -1.82
CA THR A 371 -22.83 -5.02 -0.55
C THR A 371 -23.61 -4.12 0.41
N VAL A 372 -24.57 -3.32 -0.07
CA VAL A 372 -25.35 -2.38 0.75
C VAL A 372 -26.55 -3.06 1.46
N LYS A 373 -26.84 -4.34 1.16
CA LYS A 373 -27.97 -5.09 1.74
C LYS A 373 -27.61 -6.06 2.87
N GLY A 374 -26.36 -6.08 3.33
CA GLY A 374 -25.88 -6.96 4.42
C GLY A 374 -25.92 -6.29 5.78
#